data_AF-A0A5U8XNG3-F1
#
_entry.id   AF-A0A5U8XNG3-F1
#
_cell.length_a   1.000
_cell.length_b   1.000
_cell.length_c   1.000
_cell.angle_alpha   90.00
_cell.angle_beta   90.00
_cell.angle_gamma   90.00
#
_symmetry.space_group_name_H-M   'P 1'
#
loop_
_entity.id
_entity.type
_entity.pdbx_description
1 polymer ?
#
loop_
_entity_poly.entity_id
_entity_poly.type
_entity_poly.pdbx_seq_one_letter_code
_entity_poly.pdbx_strand_id
1 'polypeptide(L)'
;MQFIQAGGRQKSEVVTVEPPRPEITKAKDGVVEKTNITTEPSRTTVVDLERIPKRHLLQYTSGSPWPVDYYHRLSGINDPKAFFDPSVDNATQQFEEIKGQILRVGSALSWNQDSKSKEFTITGEATLANSIIPTEGDIFIADIGDARRGIFAVNSTQRNAYNKIATYQITYTMLYETTPETDRALQAAIKRTFFYVADRAWVSEDTLLTQDEYNTFLSVRGELEYLENMYVRMFYDQEIGSLRQPVTARKNYDVFLTQFVRDIGLNRTPDELTIYPHTPYRHDDMFTVWKALIWHNASMLAQCHKDGKWFQVQTFRTYQVPNTVGWSRVQSTVFFDGHLRLKNIPDSVPDFEAVEDRRSDFTGTVLKDLPLFVKPSLTPYVFSEAFYGGSYASVLEYAIQLYLKKDKLRADVPLKLAEECKRLPLTAQFYYAPVVYLLLKYVR
;
A
#
# COMPACT_ATOMS: atom_id res chain seq x y z
N MET A 1 -70.15 13.41 76.90
CA MET A 1 -69.05 14.20 77.50
C MET A 1 -67.78 13.78 76.79
N GLN A 2 -67.17 14.63 75.95
CA GLN A 2 -66.00 15.48 76.32
C GLN A 2 -64.83 14.59 76.82
N PHE A 3 -63.63 14.52 76.24
CA PHE A 3 -62.85 15.44 75.40
C PHE A 3 -61.83 14.69 74.52
N ILE A 4 -61.38 15.40 73.50
CA ILE A 4 -60.18 15.17 72.68
C ILE A 4 -58.91 15.30 73.53
N GLN A 5 -57.91 14.43 73.31
CA GLN A 5 -56.50 14.85 73.34
C GLN A 5 -55.63 13.98 72.43
N ALA A 6 -54.98 14.66 71.47
CA ALA A 6 -53.85 14.22 70.67
C ALA A 6 -52.61 13.96 71.55
N GLY A 7 -51.57 13.23 71.18
CA GLY A 7 -51.15 12.63 69.92
C GLY A 7 -49.69 12.15 70.13
N GLY A 8 -49.24 11.16 69.38
CA GLY A 8 -47.87 10.63 69.49
C GLY A 8 -47.45 9.88 68.24
N ARG A 9 -46.72 10.59 67.37
CA ARG A 9 -46.00 10.21 66.14
C ARG A 9 -45.86 8.70 65.82
N GLN A 10 -46.35 8.30 64.65
CA GLN A 10 -45.87 7.11 63.93
C GLN A 10 -45.31 7.48 62.55
N LYS A 11 -44.23 6.77 62.19
CA LYS A 11 -43.36 6.95 61.03
C LYS A 11 -44.15 6.77 59.72
N SER A 12 -43.97 7.68 58.76
CA SER A 12 -44.47 7.55 57.40
C SER A 12 -43.64 6.54 56.62
N GLU A 13 -44.27 5.45 56.20
CA GLU A 13 -43.72 4.44 55.29
C GLU A 13 -44.18 4.76 53.86
N VAL A 14 -43.26 4.82 52.90
CA VAL A 14 -43.56 5.17 51.50
C VAL A 14 -44.05 3.90 50.79
N VAL A 15 -45.35 3.86 50.47
CA VAL A 15 -45.96 2.80 49.65
C VAL A 15 -45.94 3.23 48.18
N THR A 16 -45.25 2.46 47.34
CA THR A 16 -45.22 2.68 45.89
C THR A 16 -46.56 2.28 45.27
N VAL A 17 -47.28 3.23 44.70
CA VAL A 17 -48.56 2.98 43.99
C VAL A 17 -48.25 2.63 42.53
N GLU A 18 -48.52 1.40 42.11
CA GLU A 18 -48.51 1.05 40.69
C GLU A 18 -49.76 1.63 40.00
N PRO A 19 -49.63 2.32 38.84
CA PRO A 19 -50.80 2.81 38.11
C PRO A 19 -51.58 1.65 37.47
N PRO A 20 -52.91 1.76 37.35
CA PRO A 20 -53.76 0.70 36.81
C PRO A 20 -53.42 0.41 35.34
N ARG A 21 -53.30 -0.88 35.00
CA ARG A 21 -53.16 -1.33 33.60
C ARG A 21 -54.45 -1.02 32.85
N PRO A 22 -54.39 -0.38 31.66
CA PRO A 22 -55.58 -0.13 30.87
C PRO A 22 -56.21 -1.45 30.42
N GLU A 23 -57.50 -1.61 30.70
CA GLU A 23 -58.30 -2.75 30.23
C GLU A 23 -58.42 -2.70 28.70
N ILE A 24 -58.12 -3.84 28.05
CA ILE A 24 -58.31 -4.02 26.61
C ILE A 24 -59.81 -3.97 26.33
N THR A 25 -60.23 -3.00 25.51
CA THR A 25 -61.60 -2.79 25.07
C THR A 25 -62.17 -4.05 24.40
N LYS A 26 -63.35 -4.49 24.86
CA LYS A 26 -64.18 -5.48 24.17
C LYS A 26 -64.56 -4.98 22.77
N ALA A 27 -64.60 -5.90 21.81
CA ALA A 27 -64.94 -5.60 20.42
C ALA A 27 -66.29 -4.88 20.30
N LYS A 28 -66.27 -3.67 19.73
CA LYS A 28 -67.43 -2.99 19.17
C LYS A 28 -67.33 -3.00 17.66
N ASP A 29 -68.51 -3.18 17.07
CA ASP A 29 -68.80 -3.47 15.69
C ASP A 29 -68.40 -2.33 14.71
N GLY A 30 -67.85 -2.73 13.57
CA GLY A 30 -67.85 -2.04 12.27
C GLY A 30 -67.45 -0.57 12.15
N VAL A 31 -66.14 -0.25 12.11
CA VAL A 31 -65.52 0.71 11.15
C VAL A 31 -64.05 0.30 10.98
N VAL A 32 -63.61 0.13 9.73
CA VAL A 32 -62.21 -0.15 9.38
C VAL A 32 -61.42 1.15 9.36
N GLU A 33 -60.60 1.40 10.38
CA GLU A 33 -59.48 2.35 10.27
C GLU A 33 -58.22 1.58 9.84
N LYS A 34 -57.88 1.66 8.55
CA LYS A 34 -56.53 1.31 8.10
C LYS A 34 -55.57 2.41 8.55
N THR A 35 -55.00 2.27 9.75
CA THR A 35 -53.81 3.03 10.12
C THR A 35 -52.62 2.48 9.33
N ASN A 36 -52.18 3.19 8.29
CA ASN A 36 -50.88 2.98 7.64
C ASN A 36 -49.75 3.46 8.57
N ILE A 37 -49.62 2.84 9.74
CA ILE A 37 -48.41 2.93 10.54
C ILE A 37 -47.57 1.73 10.12
N THR A 38 -46.78 1.91 9.06
CA THR A 38 -45.61 1.05 8.85
C THR A 38 -44.70 1.31 10.04
N THR A 39 -44.77 0.46 11.05
CA THR A 39 -43.85 0.50 12.17
C THR A 39 -42.49 0.13 11.60
N GLU A 40 -41.63 1.11 11.34
CA GLU A 40 -40.23 0.80 11.10
C GLU A 40 -39.72 0.08 12.35
N PRO A 41 -39.26 -1.18 12.24
CA PRO A 41 -38.77 -1.90 13.41
C PRO A 41 -37.60 -1.11 13.99
N SER A 42 -37.69 -0.80 15.29
CA SER A 42 -36.60 -0.17 16.05
C SER A 42 -35.32 -0.95 15.78
N ARG A 43 -34.30 -0.29 15.23
CA ARG A 43 -33.00 -0.88 14.89
C ARG A 43 -32.44 -1.66 16.08
N THR A 44 -32.64 -2.98 16.08
CA THR A 44 -31.88 -3.90 16.91
C THR A 44 -30.43 -3.80 16.47
N THR A 45 -29.49 -3.80 17.41
CA THR A 45 -28.05 -3.89 17.10
C THR A 45 -27.79 -5.21 16.37
N VAL A 46 -27.80 -5.15 15.04
CA VAL A 46 -27.37 -6.26 14.20
C VAL A 46 -25.88 -6.43 14.44
N VAL A 47 -25.53 -7.50 15.14
CA VAL A 47 -24.13 -7.92 15.31
C VAL A 47 -23.75 -8.64 14.03
N ASP A 48 -22.98 -7.98 13.18
CA ASP A 48 -22.40 -8.58 11.97
C ASP A 48 -21.41 -9.68 12.41
N LEU A 49 -21.75 -10.94 12.14
CA LEU A 49 -20.95 -12.10 12.54
C LEU A 49 -19.71 -12.29 11.66
N GLU A 50 -19.72 -11.77 10.44
CA GLU A 50 -18.62 -11.92 9.49
C GLU A 50 -18.42 -10.67 8.62
N ARG A 51 -17.22 -10.09 8.68
CA ARG A 51 -16.85 -8.94 7.86
C ARG A 51 -16.28 -9.42 6.52
N ILE A 52 -17.06 -9.31 5.44
CA ILE A 52 -16.56 -9.58 4.10
C ILE A 52 -15.44 -8.57 3.75
N PRO A 53 -14.22 -9.03 3.37
CA PRO A 53 -13.14 -8.13 3.01
C PRO A 53 -13.42 -7.39 1.68
N LYS A 54 -12.92 -6.14 1.56
CA LYS A 54 -13.10 -5.27 0.37
C LYS A 54 -12.73 -5.97 -0.95
N ARG A 55 -11.70 -6.82 -0.93
CA ARG A 55 -11.16 -7.55 -2.11
C ARG A 55 -12.21 -8.40 -2.84
N HIS A 56 -13.14 -8.99 -2.10
CA HIS A 56 -14.13 -9.90 -2.70
C HIS A 56 -15.11 -9.11 -3.57
N LEU A 57 -15.52 -7.92 -3.14
CA LEU A 57 -16.49 -7.10 -3.87
C LEU A 57 -15.95 -6.57 -5.19
N LEU A 58 -14.64 -6.32 -5.30
CA LEU A 58 -14.01 -5.91 -6.56
C LEU A 58 -14.08 -7.00 -7.62
N GLN A 59 -13.94 -8.26 -7.24
CA GLN A 59 -13.98 -9.42 -8.16
C GLN A 59 -15.38 -9.66 -8.74
N TYR A 60 -16.44 -9.23 -8.05
CA TYR A 60 -17.83 -9.45 -8.47
C TYR A 60 -18.48 -8.24 -9.17
N THR A 61 -17.73 -7.16 -9.43
CA THR A 61 -18.24 -6.05 -10.24
C THR A 61 -18.11 -6.38 -11.72
N SER A 62 -19.22 -6.77 -12.35
CA SER A 62 -19.31 -7.03 -13.79
C SER A 62 -19.38 -5.73 -14.59
N GLY A 63 -18.80 -5.71 -15.79
CA GLY A 63 -18.88 -4.58 -16.71
C GLY A 63 -17.54 -4.20 -17.31
N SER A 64 -17.60 -3.45 -18.41
CA SER A 64 -16.40 -2.90 -19.05
C SER A 64 -15.84 -1.77 -18.19
N PRO A 65 -14.52 -1.73 -17.93
CA PRO A 65 -13.90 -0.62 -17.21
C PRO A 65 -13.90 0.63 -18.08
N TRP A 66 -14.51 1.70 -17.59
CA TRP A 66 -14.50 3.02 -18.20
C TRP A 66 -13.76 3.98 -17.27
N PRO A 67 -12.51 4.36 -17.60
CA PRO A 67 -11.75 5.33 -16.80
C PRO A 67 -12.32 6.73 -17.02
N VAL A 68 -12.62 7.43 -15.93
CA VAL A 68 -13.21 8.76 -15.92
C VAL A 68 -12.52 9.65 -14.88
N ASP A 69 -12.61 10.96 -15.06
CA ASP A 69 -12.28 11.91 -14.02
C ASP A 69 -13.57 12.23 -13.25
N TYR A 70 -13.62 11.80 -11.98
CA TYR A 70 -14.83 11.85 -11.16
C TYR A 70 -14.75 13.04 -10.20
N TYR A 71 -15.85 13.78 -10.05
CA TYR A 71 -15.93 14.96 -9.19
C TYR A 71 -17.04 14.74 -8.17
N HIS A 72 -16.62 14.59 -6.93
CA HIS A 72 -17.53 14.44 -5.80
C HIS A 72 -17.91 15.81 -5.27
N ARG A 73 -19.21 16.06 -5.12
CA ARG A 73 -19.67 17.35 -4.62
C ARG A 73 -19.51 17.42 -3.10
N LEU A 74 -18.80 18.45 -2.64
CA LEU A 74 -18.77 18.82 -1.24
C LEU A 74 -20.08 19.52 -0.88
N SER A 75 -21.01 18.77 -0.31
CA SER A 75 -22.32 19.28 0.13
C SER A 75 -22.63 18.83 1.55
N GLY A 76 -23.22 19.73 2.33
CA GLY A 76 -23.81 19.40 3.62
C GLY A 76 -25.12 18.64 3.47
N ILE A 77 -25.57 17.98 4.54
CA ILE A 77 -26.82 17.19 4.56
C ILE A 77 -28.05 18.03 4.15
N ASN A 78 -28.02 19.33 4.42
CA ASN A 78 -29.14 20.25 4.17
C ASN A 78 -28.98 21.07 2.87
N ASP A 79 -27.90 20.87 2.13
CA ASP A 79 -27.66 21.64 0.91
C ASP A 79 -28.54 21.13 -0.23
N PRO A 80 -29.04 22.03 -1.10
CA PRO A 80 -29.85 21.63 -2.23
C PRO A 80 -29.02 20.81 -3.22
N LYS A 81 -29.57 19.66 -3.61
CA LYS A 81 -29.04 18.81 -4.68
C LYS A 81 -29.27 19.49 -6.03
N ALA A 82 -28.34 20.36 -6.41
CA ALA A 82 -28.31 21.02 -7.71
C ALA A 82 -27.29 20.35 -8.65
N PHE A 83 -27.55 20.36 -9.95
CA PHE A 83 -26.53 19.99 -10.92
C PHE A 83 -25.48 21.09 -11.08
N PHE A 84 -24.31 20.72 -11.59
CA PHE A 84 -23.27 21.68 -11.96
C PHE A 84 -23.79 22.64 -13.03
N ASP A 85 -23.54 23.93 -12.83
CA ASP A 85 -23.87 24.99 -13.80
C ASP A 85 -22.66 25.93 -13.91
N PRO A 86 -22.00 26.02 -15.09
CA PRO A 86 -20.86 26.90 -15.31
C PRO A 86 -21.14 28.39 -15.07
N SER A 87 -22.41 28.81 -15.10
CA SER A 87 -22.81 30.22 -14.99
C SER A 87 -22.95 30.70 -13.55
N VAL A 88 -22.97 29.77 -12.60
CA VAL A 88 -23.18 30.03 -11.17
C VAL A 88 -21.83 30.23 -10.48
N ASP A 89 -21.80 31.04 -9.42
CA ASP A 89 -20.57 31.33 -8.69
C ASP A 89 -19.92 30.09 -8.05
N ASN A 90 -18.62 29.96 -8.29
CA ASN A 90 -17.81 28.80 -7.89
C ASN A 90 -17.74 28.59 -6.38
N ALA A 91 -18.02 29.60 -5.53
CA ALA A 91 -17.98 29.42 -4.09
C ALA A 91 -19.06 28.45 -3.59
N THR A 92 -20.19 28.36 -4.30
CA THR A 92 -21.35 27.51 -3.98
C THR A 92 -21.25 26.10 -4.55
N GLN A 93 -20.38 25.90 -5.52
CA GLN A 93 -20.14 24.63 -6.19
C GLN A 93 -18.70 24.22 -5.93
N GLN A 94 -18.50 23.36 -4.93
CA GLN A 94 -17.16 22.89 -4.56
C GLN A 94 -17.07 21.39 -4.78
N PHE A 95 -15.97 20.95 -5.40
CA PHE A 95 -15.76 19.53 -5.73
C PHE A 95 -14.42 19.00 -5.22
N GLU A 96 -14.41 17.71 -4.90
CA GLU A 96 -13.20 16.89 -4.80
C GLU A 96 -13.04 16.12 -6.12
N GLU A 97 -11.94 16.37 -6.82
CA GLU A 97 -11.60 15.68 -8.06
C GLU A 97 -10.89 14.37 -7.74
N ILE A 98 -11.27 13.29 -8.42
CA ILE A 98 -10.67 11.97 -8.36
C ILE A 98 -10.30 11.57 -9.79
N LYS A 99 -9.01 11.63 -10.08
CA LYS A 99 -8.48 11.32 -11.42
C LYS A 99 -8.37 9.82 -11.66
N GLY A 100 -8.77 9.39 -12.85
CA GLY A 100 -8.65 8.00 -13.30
C GLY A 100 -9.54 7.00 -12.56
N GLN A 101 -10.62 7.46 -11.94
CA GLN A 101 -11.61 6.57 -11.31
C GLN A 101 -12.20 5.62 -12.35
N ILE A 102 -12.33 4.34 -12.00
CA ILE A 102 -12.89 3.34 -12.92
C ILE A 102 -14.36 3.12 -12.59
N LEU A 103 -15.22 3.38 -13.58
CA LEU A 103 -16.62 2.97 -13.59
C LEU A 103 -16.76 1.63 -14.32
N ARG A 104 -17.60 0.72 -13.82
CA ARG A 104 -17.92 -0.54 -14.49
C ARG A 104 -19.26 -0.40 -15.19
N VAL A 105 -19.22 -0.23 -16.50
CA VAL A 105 -20.42 -0.01 -17.31
C VAL A 105 -20.97 -1.35 -17.78
N GLY A 106 -22.25 -1.61 -17.51
CA GLY A 106 -22.93 -2.85 -17.90
C GLY A 106 -23.54 -2.80 -19.30
N SER A 107 -23.93 -1.62 -19.76
CA SER A 107 -24.62 -1.40 -21.03
C SER A 107 -24.06 -0.17 -21.76
N ALA A 108 -24.12 -0.16 -23.10
CA ALA A 108 -23.75 1.02 -23.86
C ALA A 108 -24.62 2.25 -23.50
N LEU A 109 -24.12 3.45 -23.80
CA LEU A 109 -24.88 4.70 -23.62
C LEU A 109 -26.16 4.67 -24.46
N SER A 110 -27.26 5.08 -23.86
CA SER A 110 -28.57 5.19 -24.51
C SER A 110 -28.80 6.61 -25.01
N TRP A 111 -29.19 6.73 -26.28
CA TRP A 111 -29.45 7.99 -26.96
C TRP A 111 -30.94 8.14 -27.19
N ASN A 112 -31.55 9.15 -26.60
CA ASN A 112 -32.96 9.46 -26.82
C ASN A 112 -33.09 10.89 -27.34
N GLN A 113 -33.81 11.08 -28.44
CA GLN A 113 -34.12 12.40 -28.96
C GLN A 113 -35.54 12.78 -28.57
N ASP A 114 -35.72 13.91 -27.89
CA ASP A 114 -37.07 14.37 -27.62
C ASP A 114 -37.79 14.73 -28.93
N SER A 115 -39.02 14.23 -29.06
CA SER A 115 -39.85 14.42 -30.24
C SER A 115 -40.20 15.88 -30.50
N LYS A 116 -40.25 16.72 -29.44
CA LYS A 116 -40.66 18.12 -29.50
C LYS A 116 -39.47 19.09 -29.56
N SER A 117 -38.53 19.02 -28.62
CA SER A 117 -37.37 19.93 -28.60
C SER A 117 -36.27 19.52 -29.58
N LYS A 118 -36.30 18.28 -30.09
CA LYS A 118 -35.24 17.66 -30.91
C LYS A 118 -33.88 17.58 -30.20
N GLU A 119 -33.85 17.81 -28.89
CA GLU A 119 -32.65 17.68 -28.08
C GLU A 119 -32.34 16.20 -27.84
N PHE A 120 -31.04 15.88 -27.83
CA PHE A 120 -30.56 14.55 -27.52
C PHE A 120 -30.23 14.46 -26.04
N THR A 121 -30.79 13.47 -25.36
CA THR A 121 -30.42 13.09 -23.99
C THR A 121 -29.64 11.80 -24.05
N ILE A 122 -28.42 11.83 -23.50
CA ILE A 122 -27.58 10.65 -23.35
C ILE A 122 -27.68 10.18 -21.91
N THR A 123 -28.03 8.92 -21.72
CA THR A 123 -28.16 8.29 -20.39
C THR A 123 -27.35 7.02 -20.31
N GLY A 124 -26.92 6.66 -19.10
CA GLY A 124 -26.21 5.42 -18.86
C GLY A 124 -26.29 4.98 -17.41
N GLU A 125 -25.79 3.77 -17.18
CA GLU A 125 -25.74 3.15 -15.87
C GLU A 125 -24.39 2.45 -15.67
N ALA A 126 -23.80 2.67 -14.50
CA ALA A 126 -22.54 2.05 -14.14
C ALA A 126 -22.51 1.64 -12.67
N THR A 127 -21.64 0.69 -12.36
CA THR A 127 -21.31 0.31 -10.99
C THR A 127 -19.96 0.89 -10.60
N LEU A 128 -19.93 1.59 -9.47
CA LEU A 128 -18.74 2.13 -8.85
C LEU A 128 -18.28 1.20 -7.72
N ALA A 129 -17.01 0.82 -7.75
CA ALA A 129 -16.41 -0.03 -6.73
C ALA A 129 -15.71 0.80 -5.63
N ASN A 130 -16.38 0.92 -4.48
CA ASN A 130 -15.83 1.00 -3.10
C ASN A 130 -14.67 1.97 -2.82
N SER A 131 -14.48 3.00 -3.65
CA SER A 131 -13.46 4.04 -3.43
C SER A 131 -14.08 5.29 -2.81
N ILE A 132 -15.31 5.56 -3.22
CA ILE A 132 -16.11 6.71 -2.83
C ILE A 132 -17.59 6.30 -2.77
N ILE A 133 -18.33 6.93 -1.87
CA ILE A 133 -19.79 6.84 -1.83
C ILE A 133 -20.32 7.92 -2.77
N PRO A 134 -20.88 7.54 -3.94
CA PRO A 134 -21.37 8.53 -4.89
C PRO A 134 -22.60 9.24 -4.32
N THR A 135 -22.74 10.51 -4.63
CA THR A 135 -23.92 11.32 -4.29
C THR A 135 -24.63 11.85 -5.52
N GLU A 136 -25.93 12.12 -5.38
CA GLU A 136 -26.70 12.78 -6.43
C GLU A 136 -26.17 14.19 -6.66
N GLY A 137 -25.95 14.55 -7.93
CA GLY A 137 -25.30 15.80 -8.30
C GLY A 137 -23.78 15.73 -8.40
N ASP A 138 -23.16 14.58 -8.11
CA ASP A 138 -21.77 14.32 -8.51
C ASP A 138 -21.67 14.33 -10.03
N ILE A 139 -20.51 14.72 -10.54
CA ILE A 139 -20.26 14.79 -11.99
C ILE A 139 -19.02 13.98 -12.35
N PHE A 140 -18.92 13.57 -13.61
CA PHE A 140 -17.68 12.98 -14.13
C PHE A 140 -17.49 13.34 -15.60
N ILE A 141 -16.23 13.42 -16.01
CA ILE A 141 -15.85 13.68 -17.40
C ILE A 141 -15.41 12.37 -18.04
N ALA A 142 -15.97 12.08 -19.20
CA ALA A 142 -15.61 10.92 -19.97
C ALA A 142 -15.57 11.22 -21.48
N ASP A 143 -14.78 10.42 -22.20
CA ASP A 143 -14.73 10.46 -23.67
C ASP A 143 -16.02 9.88 -24.25
N ILE A 144 -16.68 10.63 -25.12
CA ILE A 144 -17.92 10.22 -25.82
C ILE A 144 -17.65 9.81 -27.28
N GLY A 145 -16.38 9.73 -27.68
CA GLY A 145 -15.92 9.49 -29.04
C GLY A 145 -15.68 10.78 -29.81
N ASP A 146 -15.10 10.65 -31.01
CA ASP A 146 -14.89 11.77 -31.94
C ASP A 146 -14.07 12.93 -31.35
N ALA A 147 -13.12 12.60 -30.48
CA ALA A 147 -12.28 13.53 -29.72
C ALA A 147 -13.06 14.53 -28.82
N ARG A 148 -14.33 14.22 -28.50
CA ARG A 148 -15.17 15.02 -27.62
C ARG A 148 -15.29 14.40 -26.23
N ARG A 149 -15.40 15.26 -25.22
CA ARG A 149 -15.61 14.86 -23.83
C ARG A 149 -16.95 15.38 -23.35
N GLY A 150 -17.71 14.53 -22.69
CA GLY A 150 -18.98 14.89 -22.06
C GLY A 150 -18.84 15.02 -20.55
N ILE A 151 -19.52 16.02 -19.98
CA ILE A 151 -19.74 16.12 -18.55
C ILE A 151 -21.05 15.39 -18.24
N PHE A 152 -20.96 14.34 -17.45
CA PHE A 152 -22.10 13.56 -16.99
C PHE A 152 -22.42 13.90 -15.55
N ALA A 153 -23.70 13.98 -15.20
CA ALA A 153 -24.15 14.11 -13.83
C ALA A 153 -24.85 12.86 -13.35
N VAL A 154 -24.59 12.52 -12.09
CA VAL A 154 -25.20 11.39 -11.38
C VAL A 154 -26.58 11.80 -10.90
N ASN A 155 -27.60 11.12 -11.41
CA ASN A 155 -29.01 11.40 -11.12
C ASN A 155 -29.52 10.64 -9.90
N SER A 156 -29.13 9.38 -9.75
CA SER A 156 -29.50 8.53 -8.63
C SER A 156 -28.38 7.59 -8.27
N THR A 157 -28.35 7.20 -6.99
CA THR A 157 -27.37 6.27 -6.45
C THR A 157 -28.10 5.17 -5.68
N GLN A 158 -27.77 3.92 -5.99
CA GLN A 158 -28.31 2.76 -5.31
C GLN A 158 -27.18 1.92 -4.73
N ARG A 159 -27.32 1.50 -3.48
CA ARG A 159 -26.36 0.64 -2.81
C ARG A 159 -26.73 -0.82 -3.05
N ASN A 160 -25.83 -1.61 -3.64
CA ASN A 160 -26.14 -2.98 -4.06
C ASN A 160 -25.98 -4.03 -2.94
N ALA A 161 -25.39 -3.66 -1.80
CA ALA A 161 -25.20 -4.57 -0.67
C ALA A 161 -25.47 -3.87 0.67
N TYR A 162 -26.08 -4.60 1.61
CA TYR A 162 -26.35 -4.11 2.96
C TYR A 162 -25.09 -4.06 3.86
N ASN A 163 -24.05 -4.80 3.49
CA ASN A 163 -22.78 -4.91 4.23
C ASN A 163 -22.06 -3.56 4.32
N LYS A 164 -21.32 -3.31 5.41
CA LYS A 164 -20.55 -2.07 5.65
C LYS A 164 -19.68 -1.62 4.46
N ILE A 165 -19.23 -2.58 3.65
CA ILE A 165 -18.56 -2.34 2.38
C ILE A 165 -19.53 -2.75 1.27
N ALA A 166 -19.82 -1.84 0.34
CA ALA A 166 -20.77 -2.07 -0.75
C ALA A 166 -20.30 -1.45 -2.06
N THR A 167 -20.82 -1.97 -3.16
CA THR A 167 -20.74 -1.35 -4.48
C THR A 167 -21.96 -0.48 -4.69
N TYR A 168 -21.81 0.58 -5.48
CA TYR A 168 -22.87 1.53 -5.76
C TYR A 168 -23.19 1.52 -7.25
N GLN A 169 -24.46 1.39 -7.56
CA GLN A 169 -24.99 1.55 -8.90
C GLN A 169 -25.41 3.01 -9.07
N ILE A 170 -24.94 3.64 -10.14
CA ILE A 170 -25.20 5.03 -10.45
C ILE A 170 -25.91 5.11 -11.80
N THR A 171 -26.94 5.94 -11.88
CA THR A 171 -27.52 6.35 -13.16
C THR A 171 -27.08 7.77 -13.46
N TYR A 172 -26.78 8.06 -14.72
CA TYR A 172 -26.24 9.36 -15.11
C TYR A 172 -26.78 9.84 -16.45
N THR A 173 -26.80 11.15 -16.61
CA THR A 173 -27.17 11.86 -17.84
C THR A 173 -26.06 12.83 -18.24
N MET A 174 -25.82 12.98 -19.54
CA MET A 174 -24.92 14.03 -20.02
C MET A 174 -25.56 15.41 -19.85
N LEU A 175 -24.83 16.34 -19.24
CA LEU A 175 -25.26 17.74 -19.08
C LEU A 175 -24.75 18.62 -20.22
N TYR A 176 -23.44 18.61 -20.43
CA TYR A 176 -22.75 19.51 -21.37
C TYR A 176 -21.66 18.76 -22.13
N GLU A 177 -21.40 19.18 -23.36
CA GLU A 177 -20.11 18.92 -24.00
C GLU A 177 -19.05 19.83 -23.36
N THR A 178 -17.83 19.30 -23.21
CA THR A 178 -16.74 20.04 -22.59
C THR A 178 -16.26 21.13 -23.53
N THR A 179 -16.43 22.39 -23.13
CA THR A 179 -15.80 23.56 -23.77
C THR A 179 -14.71 24.14 -22.86
N PRO A 180 -13.76 24.94 -23.38
CA PRO A 180 -12.74 25.60 -22.56
C PRO A 180 -13.31 26.46 -21.43
N GLU A 181 -14.49 27.03 -21.60
CA GLU A 181 -15.18 27.82 -20.59
C GLU A 181 -15.71 26.94 -19.45
N THR A 182 -16.38 25.84 -19.80
CA THR A 182 -16.89 24.88 -18.81
C THR A 182 -15.77 24.22 -18.01
N ASP A 183 -14.65 23.91 -18.65
CA ASP A 183 -13.48 23.32 -17.99
C ASP A 183 -12.84 24.34 -17.02
N ARG A 184 -12.69 25.60 -17.42
CA ARG A 184 -12.20 26.65 -16.50
C ARG A 184 -13.10 26.85 -15.29
N ALA A 185 -14.42 26.87 -15.49
CA ALA A 185 -15.38 27.00 -14.40
C ALA A 185 -15.25 25.82 -13.43
N LEU A 186 -15.16 24.59 -13.96
CA LEU A 186 -14.99 23.39 -13.16
C LEU A 186 -13.64 23.39 -12.41
N GLN A 187 -12.54 23.73 -13.07
CA GLN A 187 -11.21 23.79 -12.44
C GLN A 187 -11.17 24.80 -11.28
N ALA A 188 -11.87 25.93 -11.41
CA ALA A 188 -11.97 26.93 -10.34
C ALA A 188 -12.84 26.46 -9.15
N ALA A 189 -13.72 25.48 -9.36
CA ALA A 189 -14.56 24.86 -8.33
C ALA A 189 -13.86 23.72 -7.55
N ILE A 190 -12.71 23.24 -8.02
CA ILE A 190 -11.97 22.14 -7.37
C ILE A 190 -11.29 22.62 -6.09
N LYS A 191 -11.49 21.91 -4.99
CA LYS A 191 -10.81 22.16 -3.70
C LYS A 191 -9.69 21.18 -3.41
N ARG A 192 -9.85 19.92 -3.83
CA ARG A 192 -8.89 18.85 -3.59
C ARG A 192 -8.84 17.92 -4.79
N THR A 193 -7.66 17.38 -5.05
CA THR A 193 -7.44 16.40 -6.11
C THR A 193 -6.85 15.13 -5.50
N PHE A 194 -7.46 14.00 -5.84
CA PHE A 194 -7.05 12.65 -5.51
C PHE A 194 -6.78 11.85 -6.78
N PHE A 195 -5.97 10.82 -6.65
CA PHE A 195 -5.66 9.88 -7.73
C PHE A 195 -6.13 8.49 -7.34
N TYR A 196 -6.91 7.86 -8.21
CA TYR A 196 -7.35 6.49 -8.02
C TYR A 196 -6.30 5.51 -8.56
N VAL A 197 -5.81 4.62 -7.69
CA VAL A 197 -4.87 3.55 -8.06
C VAL A 197 -5.54 2.19 -7.86
N ALA A 198 -5.97 1.58 -8.96
CA ALA A 198 -6.67 0.30 -8.96
C ALA A 198 -5.84 -0.85 -8.36
N ASP A 199 -4.52 -0.84 -8.53
CA ASP A 199 -3.63 -1.91 -8.07
C ASP A 199 -3.67 -2.08 -6.54
N ARG A 200 -3.82 -0.98 -5.80
CA ARG A 200 -3.88 -0.98 -4.33
C ARG A 200 -5.16 -1.63 -3.78
N ALA A 201 -6.22 -1.64 -4.59
CA ALA A 201 -7.49 -2.23 -4.24
C ALA A 201 -7.38 -3.75 -3.98
N TRP A 202 -6.45 -4.42 -4.67
CA TRP A 202 -6.17 -5.85 -4.52
C TRP A 202 -5.50 -6.19 -3.18
N VAL A 203 -4.68 -5.29 -2.67
CA VAL A 203 -3.93 -5.44 -1.39
C VAL A 203 -4.78 -5.01 -0.18
N SER A 204 -6.03 -4.57 -0.42
CA SER A 204 -6.94 -4.03 0.61
C SER A 204 -6.42 -2.76 1.28
N GLU A 205 -5.56 -2.01 0.57
CA GLU A 205 -5.18 -0.66 0.98
C GLU A 205 -6.17 0.38 0.46
N ASP A 206 -5.99 1.63 0.87
CA ASP A 206 -6.79 2.74 0.35
C ASP A 206 -6.38 3.04 -1.11
N THR A 207 -7.40 3.16 -1.96
CA THR A 207 -7.25 3.31 -3.42
C THR A 207 -7.11 4.76 -3.86
N LEU A 208 -7.49 5.70 -2.99
CA LEU A 208 -7.42 7.14 -3.24
C LEU A 208 -6.19 7.71 -2.58
N LEU A 209 -5.34 8.35 -3.38
CA LEU A 209 -4.11 8.99 -2.93
C LEU A 209 -4.19 10.48 -3.13
N THR A 210 -3.65 11.24 -2.18
CA THR A 210 -3.39 12.66 -2.39
C THR A 210 -2.34 12.86 -3.49
N GLN A 211 -2.24 14.07 -4.05
CA GLN A 211 -1.23 14.39 -5.07
C GLN A 211 0.19 14.02 -4.62
N ASP A 212 0.56 14.31 -3.37
CA ASP A 212 1.89 14.04 -2.84
C ASP A 212 2.14 12.53 -2.67
N GLU A 213 1.15 11.79 -2.17
CA GLU A 213 1.22 10.34 -2.05
C GLU A 213 1.29 9.65 -3.42
N TYR A 214 0.56 10.18 -4.41
CA TYR A 214 0.59 9.67 -5.77
C TYR A 214 1.95 9.94 -6.45
N ASN A 215 2.50 11.14 -6.29
CA ASN A 215 3.85 11.46 -6.76
C ASN A 215 4.88 10.54 -6.12
N THR A 216 4.76 10.31 -4.81
CA THR A 216 5.60 9.37 -4.06
C THR A 216 5.48 7.95 -4.62
N PHE A 217 4.25 7.49 -4.89
CA PHE A 217 3.99 6.18 -5.50
C PHE A 217 4.63 6.04 -6.89
N LEU A 218 4.56 7.08 -7.74
CA LEU A 218 5.21 7.10 -9.04
C LEU A 218 6.74 7.09 -8.92
N SER A 219 7.30 7.86 -8.00
CA SER A 219 8.74 7.86 -7.72
C SER A 219 9.23 6.49 -7.27
N VAL A 220 8.48 5.78 -6.41
CA VAL A 220 8.83 4.42 -5.95
C VAL A 220 8.93 3.48 -7.15
N ARG A 221 7.95 3.57 -8.06
CA ARG A 221 7.97 2.76 -9.28
C ARG A 221 9.18 3.08 -10.17
N GLY A 222 9.49 4.36 -10.38
CA GLY A 222 10.65 4.78 -11.16
C GLY A 222 11.97 4.27 -10.57
N GLU A 223 12.12 4.33 -9.26
CA GLU A 223 13.30 3.84 -8.55
C GLU A 223 13.44 2.31 -8.59
N LEU A 224 12.32 1.57 -8.50
CA LEU A 224 12.31 0.12 -8.69
C LEU A 224 12.78 -0.27 -10.10
N GLU A 225 12.21 0.37 -11.14
CA GLU A 225 12.58 0.12 -12.52
C GLU A 225 14.05 0.47 -12.79
N TYR A 226 14.56 1.54 -12.17
CA TYR A 226 15.98 1.90 -12.24
C TYR A 226 16.88 0.80 -11.66
N LEU A 227 16.61 0.33 -10.43
CA LEU A 227 17.42 -0.70 -9.77
C LEU A 227 17.38 -2.03 -10.52
N GLU A 228 16.21 -2.45 -11.00
CA GLU A 228 16.05 -3.67 -11.80
C GLU A 228 16.88 -3.69 -13.07
N ASN A 229 17.02 -2.53 -13.72
CA ASN A 229 17.77 -2.41 -14.95
C ASN A 229 19.28 -2.22 -14.72
N MET A 230 19.67 -1.50 -13.66
CA MET A 230 21.06 -1.06 -13.46
C MET A 230 21.87 -1.98 -12.55
N TYR A 231 21.30 -2.53 -11.47
CA TYR A 231 22.09 -3.21 -10.45
C TYR A 231 22.90 -4.39 -11.00
N VAL A 232 22.26 -5.33 -11.70
CA VAL A 232 22.98 -6.47 -12.28
C VAL A 232 23.96 -5.99 -13.35
N ARG A 233 23.60 -5.02 -14.19
CA ARG A 233 24.53 -4.48 -15.21
C ARG A 233 25.79 -3.86 -14.61
N MET A 234 25.69 -3.23 -13.44
CA MET A 234 26.82 -2.59 -12.77
C MET A 234 27.80 -3.61 -12.16
N PHE A 235 27.30 -4.72 -11.64
CA PHE A 235 28.10 -5.67 -10.86
C PHE A 235 28.31 -7.04 -11.52
N TYR A 236 27.64 -7.31 -12.64
CA TYR A 236 27.79 -8.57 -13.36
C TYR A 236 29.14 -8.63 -14.07
N ASP A 237 29.86 -9.71 -13.82
CA ASP A 237 31.11 -10.03 -14.50
C ASP A 237 30.87 -11.17 -15.49
N GLN A 238 31.06 -10.89 -16.78
CA GLN A 238 30.82 -11.86 -17.86
C GLN A 238 31.76 -13.09 -17.77
N GLU A 239 32.96 -12.95 -17.21
CA GLU A 239 33.90 -14.06 -17.14
C GLU A 239 33.53 -15.04 -16.02
N ILE A 240 32.88 -14.57 -14.96
CA ILE A 240 32.35 -15.37 -13.85
C ILE A 240 30.91 -15.80 -14.13
N GLY A 241 30.14 -15.03 -14.91
CA GLY A 241 28.70 -15.25 -15.08
C GLY A 241 27.91 -14.96 -13.80
N SER A 242 28.41 -14.06 -12.95
CA SER A 242 27.83 -13.76 -11.64
C SER A 242 28.24 -12.37 -11.12
N LEU A 243 27.79 -12.03 -9.91
CA LEU A 243 28.05 -10.72 -9.30
C LEU A 243 29.48 -10.64 -8.75
N ARG A 244 30.22 -9.59 -9.13
CA ARG A 244 31.58 -9.31 -8.67
C ARG A 244 31.61 -8.06 -7.81
N GLN A 245 32.26 -8.16 -6.64
CA GLN A 245 32.47 -6.99 -5.79
C GLN A 245 33.45 -6.01 -6.47
N PRO A 246 33.17 -4.69 -6.47
CA PRO A 246 33.90 -3.70 -7.28
C PRO A 246 35.26 -3.24 -6.71
N VAL A 247 35.71 -3.74 -5.55
CA VAL A 247 36.87 -3.20 -4.81
C VAL A 247 38.23 -3.46 -5.49
N THR A 248 38.39 -4.63 -6.12
CA THR A 248 39.72 -5.12 -6.51
C THR A 248 39.78 -5.58 -7.95
N ALA A 249 41.00 -5.65 -8.50
CA ALA A 249 41.29 -6.41 -9.70
C ALA A 249 41.00 -7.92 -9.54
N ARG A 250 40.89 -8.40 -8.29
CA ARG A 250 40.49 -9.79 -8.00
C ARG A 250 39.00 -10.01 -8.22
N LYS A 251 38.69 -11.25 -8.59
CA LYS A 251 37.33 -11.77 -8.79
C LYS A 251 36.74 -12.21 -7.45
N ASN A 252 36.27 -11.25 -6.67
CA ASN A 252 35.66 -11.46 -5.37
C ASN A 252 34.16 -11.71 -5.52
N TYR A 253 33.68 -12.77 -4.87
CA TYR A 253 32.32 -13.28 -5.01
C TYR A 253 31.67 -13.56 -3.66
N ASP A 254 30.50 -12.98 -3.43
CA ASP A 254 29.66 -13.31 -2.29
C ASP A 254 28.48 -14.18 -2.74
N VAL A 255 28.50 -15.46 -2.35
CA VAL A 255 27.44 -16.41 -2.71
C VAL A 255 26.12 -16.04 -2.07
N PHE A 256 26.12 -15.53 -0.83
CA PHE A 256 24.91 -15.35 -0.04
C PHE A 256 24.16 -14.12 -0.52
N LEU A 257 24.88 -13.05 -0.87
CA LEU A 257 24.29 -11.89 -1.52
C LEU A 257 23.78 -12.23 -2.93
N THR A 258 24.54 -12.98 -3.72
CA THR A 258 24.10 -13.35 -5.08
C THR A 258 22.83 -14.19 -5.05
N GLN A 259 22.74 -15.13 -4.10
CA GLN A 259 21.54 -15.90 -3.85
C GLN A 259 20.36 -14.99 -3.46
N PHE A 260 20.59 -14.04 -2.56
CA PHE A 260 19.58 -13.07 -2.14
C PHE A 260 19.03 -12.24 -3.31
N VAL A 261 19.91 -11.71 -4.16
CA VAL A 261 19.54 -10.93 -5.36
C VAL A 261 18.66 -11.75 -6.31
N ARG A 262 18.99 -13.04 -6.49
CA ARG A 262 18.18 -13.96 -7.27
C ARG A 262 16.81 -14.21 -6.64
N ASP A 263 16.77 -14.45 -5.33
CA ASP A 263 15.54 -14.82 -4.61
C ASP A 263 14.54 -13.66 -4.51
N ILE A 264 15.01 -12.41 -4.43
CA ILE A 264 14.14 -11.22 -4.43
C ILE A 264 13.63 -10.84 -5.83
N GLY A 265 14.20 -11.45 -6.89
CA GLY A 265 13.87 -11.19 -8.29
C GLY A 265 14.57 -9.96 -8.89
N LEU A 266 15.70 -9.53 -8.32
CA LEU A 266 16.50 -8.42 -8.84
C LEU A 266 17.44 -8.91 -9.96
N ASN A 267 16.86 -9.51 -11.00
CA ASN A 267 17.58 -10.15 -12.11
C ASN A 267 16.86 -10.01 -13.46
N ARG A 268 16.15 -8.89 -13.69
CA ARG A 268 15.41 -8.65 -14.95
C ARG A 268 16.28 -8.47 -16.20
N THR A 269 17.59 -8.57 -16.07
CA THR A 269 18.54 -8.60 -17.18
C THR A 269 18.49 -9.94 -17.92
N PRO A 270 18.89 -9.99 -19.21
CA PRO A 270 18.95 -11.26 -19.95
C PRO A 270 19.97 -12.24 -19.37
N ASP A 271 20.95 -11.74 -18.62
CA ASP A 271 22.00 -12.54 -18.00
C ASP A 271 21.50 -13.19 -16.71
N GLU A 272 21.39 -14.51 -16.71
CA GLU A 272 21.06 -15.29 -15.51
C GLU A 272 22.27 -15.40 -14.57
N LEU A 273 22.06 -15.13 -13.28
CA LEU A 273 23.11 -15.18 -12.27
C LEU A 273 23.47 -16.63 -11.94
N THR A 274 24.71 -17.03 -12.24
CA THR A 274 25.24 -18.33 -11.87
C THR A 274 25.62 -18.32 -10.39
N ILE A 275 25.13 -19.31 -9.62
CA ILE A 275 25.47 -19.49 -8.21
C ILE A 275 26.57 -20.53 -8.07
N TYR A 276 27.66 -20.16 -7.40
CA TYR A 276 28.78 -21.07 -7.12
C TYR A 276 28.78 -21.52 -5.66
N PRO A 277 28.33 -22.75 -5.33
CA PRO A 277 28.18 -23.20 -3.96
C PRO A 277 29.52 -23.55 -3.29
N HIS A 278 29.55 -23.48 -1.95
CA HIS A 278 30.67 -23.89 -1.09
C HIS A 278 30.55 -25.33 -0.56
N THR A 279 30.32 -26.31 -1.43
CA THR A 279 30.16 -27.72 -1.04
C THR A 279 31.40 -28.22 -0.27
N PRO A 280 31.27 -29.01 0.83
CA PRO A 280 30.12 -29.79 1.29
C PRO A 280 29.00 -28.99 1.96
N TYR A 281 29.26 -27.74 2.34
CA TYR A 281 28.26 -26.90 2.97
C TYR A 281 27.29 -26.38 1.92
N ARG A 282 26.02 -26.75 2.05
CA ARG A 282 24.99 -26.11 1.24
C ARG A 282 24.87 -24.68 1.73
N HIS A 283 25.03 -23.73 0.81
CA HIS A 283 24.77 -22.32 1.09
C HIS A 283 23.32 -22.13 1.61
N ASP A 284 22.39 -22.99 1.19
CA ASP A 284 21.00 -23.10 1.68
C ASP A 284 20.84 -23.56 3.13
N ASP A 285 21.86 -24.16 3.75
CA ASP A 285 21.80 -24.54 5.16
C ASP A 285 22.35 -23.43 6.08
N MET A 286 23.15 -22.52 5.55
CA MET A 286 23.80 -21.46 6.35
C MET A 286 22.85 -20.32 6.68
N PHE A 287 22.60 -20.08 7.96
CA PHE A 287 21.66 -19.05 8.37
C PHE A 287 22.31 -17.67 8.38
N THR A 288 22.14 -16.90 7.31
CA THR A 288 22.69 -15.54 7.13
C THR A 288 21.60 -14.48 7.21
N VAL A 289 22.00 -13.21 7.33
CA VAL A 289 21.06 -12.08 7.37
C VAL A 289 20.12 -12.06 6.16
N TRP A 290 20.61 -12.45 4.99
CA TRP A 290 19.81 -12.50 3.77
C TRP A 290 18.62 -13.46 3.85
N LYS A 291 18.79 -14.60 4.52
CA LYS A 291 17.68 -15.53 4.76
C LYS A 291 16.67 -14.97 5.75
N ALA A 292 17.14 -14.28 6.79
CA ALA A 292 16.25 -13.60 7.71
C ALA A 292 15.36 -12.55 6.99
N LEU A 293 15.93 -11.84 6.02
CA LEU A 293 15.18 -10.92 5.15
C LEU A 293 14.14 -11.65 4.29
N ILE A 294 14.55 -12.70 3.55
CA ILE A 294 13.64 -13.47 2.69
C ILE A 294 12.49 -14.10 3.50
N TRP A 295 12.77 -14.59 4.71
CA TRP A 295 11.77 -15.23 5.57
C TRP A 295 10.90 -14.24 6.37
N HIS A 296 11.18 -12.93 6.29
CA HIS A 296 10.45 -11.88 7.02
C HIS A 296 10.30 -12.20 8.53
N ASN A 297 11.42 -12.52 9.20
CA ASN A 297 11.37 -12.89 10.63
C ASN A 297 12.51 -12.25 11.44
N ALA A 298 12.15 -11.26 12.26
CA ALA A 298 13.08 -10.55 13.14
C ALA A 298 13.74 -11.46 14.20
N SER A 299 13.05 -12.50 14.68
CA SER A 299 13.54 -13.37 15.77
C SER A 299 14.78 -14.17 15.36
N MET A 300 15.01 -14.30 14.05
CA MET A 300 16.11 -15.10 13.53
C MET A 300 17.41 -14.30 13.44
N LEU A 301 17.36 -12.97 13.48
CA LEU A 301 18.56 -12.12 13.42
C LEU A 301 19.61 -12.50 14.46
N ALA A 302 19.20 -12.84 15.68
CA ALA A 302 20.11 -13.26 16.74
C ALA A 302 20.86 -14.58 16.43
N GLN A 303 20.31 -15.42 15.56
CA GLN A 303 20.87 -16.72 15.18
C GLN A 303 21.70 -16.65 13.88
N CYS A 304 21.70 -15.50 13.19
CA CYS A 304 22.46 -15.35 11.95
C CYS A 304 23.97 -15.44 12.20
N HIS A 305 24.70 -16.01 11.24
CA HIS A 305 26.16 -15.95 11.23
C HIS A 305 26.63 -14.51 10.94
N LYS A 306 27.49 -13.99 11.83
CA LYS A 306 27.97 -12.60 11.81
C LYS A 306 29.44 -12.48 11.39
N ASP A 307 30.27 -13.48 11.67
CA ASP A 307 31.71 -13.40 11.49
C ASP A 307 32.16 -13.89 10.10
N GLY A 308 31.86 -13.08 9.09
CA GLY A 308 32.29 -13.32 7.72
C GLY A 308 33.76 -12.97 7.49
N LYS A 309 34.45 -13.73 6.65
CA LYS A 309 35.81 -13.44 6.18
C LYS A 309 35.96 -13.80 4.71
N TRP A 310 36.92 -13.16 4.06
CA TRP A 310 37.34 -13.56 2.72
C TRP A 310 38.24 -14.79 2.78
N PHE A 311 37.92 -15.79 1.97
CA PHE A 311 38.73 -16.97 1.78
C PHE A 311 39.10 -17.12 0.31
N GLN A 312 40.32 -17.56 0.06
CA GLN A 312 40.69 -17.96 -1.29
C GLN A 312 39.91 -19.21 -1.68
N VAL A 313 39.51 -19.27 -2.95
CA VAL A 313 38.76 -20.40 -3.50
C VAL A 313 39.49 -21.74 -3.35
N GLN A 314 40.82 -21.70 -3.23
CA GLN A 314 41.68 -22.86 -2.94
C GLN A 314 41.32 -23.56 -1.61
N THR A 315 40.77 -22.82 -0.64
CA THR A 315 40.22 -23.36 0.62
C THR A 315 39.20 -24.46 0.31
N PHE A 316 38.30 -24.22 -0.65
CA PHE A 316 37.21 -25.12 -1.00
C PHE A 316 37.63 -26.25 -1.94
N ARG A 317 38.74 -26.10 -2.68
CA ARG A 317 39.31 -27.19 -3.50
C ARG A 317 39.72 -28.41 -2.69
N THR A 318 40.07 -28.21 -1.41
CA THR A 318 40.48 -29.30 -0.52
C THR A 318 39.37 -30.32 -0.25
N TYR A 319 38.10 -29.93 -0.43
CA TYR A 319 36.96 -30.84 -0.28
C TYR A 319 36.70 -31.70 -1.52
N GLN A 320 37.39 -31.45 -2.65
CA GLN A 320 37.36 -32.26 -3.88
C GLN A 320 35.96 -32.52 -4.47
N VAL A 321 34.99 -31.62 -4.23
CA VAL A 321 33.64 -31.76 -4.79
C VAL A 321 33.52 -31.00 -6.12
N PRO A 322 32.94 -31.61 -7.19
CA PRO A 322 32.70 -30.92 -8.46
C PRO A 322 31.64 -29.82 -8.33
N ASN A 323 31.59 -28.91 -9.31
CA ASN A 323 30.59 -27.82 -9.40
C ASN A 323 30.54 -26.90 -8.17
N THR A 324 31.70 -26.65 -7.56
CA THR A 324 31.85 -25.73 -6.44
C THR A 324 32.53 -24.44 -6.86
N VAL A 325 32.46 -23.43 -6.00
CA VAL A 325 33.29 -22.23 -6.14
C VAL A 325 34.77 -22.58 -6.34
N GLY A 326 35.24 -23.68 -5.72
CA GLY A 326 36.57 -24.27 -5.85
C GLY A 326 37.08 -24.39 -7.29
N TRP A 327 36.19 -24.74 -8.21
CA TRP A 327 36.49 -25.02 -9.62
C TRP A 327 36.01 -23.91 -10.57
N SER A 328 35.55 -22.78 -10.02
CA SER A 328 35.11 -21.62 -10.78
C SER A 328 36.28 -20.67 -11.11
N ARG A 329 35.98 -19.60 -11.86
CA ARG A 329 36.90 -18.50 -12.15
C ARG A 329 36.99 -17.45 -11.03
N VAL A 330 36.23 -17.63 -9.95
CA VAL A 330 36.30 -16.81 -8.74
C VAL A 330 37.67 -17.02 -8.07
N GLN A 331 38.22 -15.95 -7.51
CA GLN A 331 39.50 -16.01 -6.79
C GLN A 331 39.28 -16.05 -5.28
N SER A 332 38.34 -15.24 -4.80
CA SER A 332 38.08 -15.07 -3.37
C SER A 332 36.59 -15.01 -3.11
N THR A 333 36.16 -15.58 -1.99
CA THR A 333 34.75 -15.69 -1.64
C THR A 333 34.50 -15.49 -0.15
N VAL A 334 33.36 -14.89 0.19
CA VAL A 334 32.96 -14.71 1.60
C VAL A 334 32.47 -16.03 2.17
N PHE A 335 32.96 -16.38 3.36
CA PHE A 335 32.46 -17.51 4.13
C PHE A 335 32.64 -17.27 5.64
N PHE A 336 32.03 -18.12 6.46
CA PHE A 336 32.06 -18.01 7.92
C PHE A 336 33.02 -19.04 8.51
N ASP A 337 34.08 -18.55 9.17
CA ASP A 337 35.25 -19.34 9.61
C ASP A 337 34.88 -20.53 10.50
N GLY A 338 33.90 -20.35 11.41
CA GLY A 338 33.46 -21.37 12.36
C GLY A 338 32.90 -22.66 11.75
N HIS A 339 32.64 -22.68 10.44
CA HIS A 339 32.14 -23.85 9.72
C HIS A 339 33.21 -24.57 8.91
N LEU A 340 34.40 -24.01 8.73
CA LEU A 340 35.45 -24.66 7.95
C LEU A 340 36.18 -25.72 8.79
N ARG A 341 36.29 -26.94 8.26
CA ARG A 341 36.94 -28.08 8.96
C ARG A 341 38.33 -28.43 8.44
N LEU A 342 38.63 -28.05 7.20
CA LEU A 342 39.88 -28.37 6.52
C LEU A 342 40.82 -27.14 6.50
N LYS A 343 41.74 -27.10 5.53
CA LYS A 343 42.71 -26.02 5.38
C LYS A 343 42.00 -24.69 5.09
N ASN A 344 42.23 -23.70 5.95
CA ASN A 344 41.72 -22.34 5.79
C ASN A 344 42.80 -21.46 5.16
N ILE A 345 42.52 -20.92 3.97
CA ILE A 345 43.40 -19.97 3.29
C ILE A 345 42.68 -18.62 3.27
N PRO A 346 42.81 -17.80 4.34
CA PRO A 346 42.21 -16.48 4.36
C PRO A 346 42.79 -15.62 3.25
N ASP A 347 41.97 -14.74 2.69
CA ASP A 347 42.41 -13.74 1.72
C ASP A 347 42.30 -12.34 2.31
N SER A 348 43.22 -11.46 1.92
CA SER A 348 43.21 -10.05 2.33
C SER A 348 42.64 -9.21 1.19
N VAL A 349 41.31 -9.06 1.17
CA VAL A 349 40.64 -8.10 0.31
C VAL A 349 40.66 -6.73 1.02
N PRO A 350 40.91 -5.61 0.31
CA PRO A 350 40.85 -4.28 0.90
C PRO A 350 39.51 -4.05 1.61
N ASP A 351 39.58 -3.32 2.71
CA ASP A 351 38.41 -2.97 3.50
C ASP A 351 37.46 -2.07 2.69
N PHE A 352 36.20 -2.02 3.14
CA PHE A 352 35.17 -1.20 2.53
C PHE A 352 35.54 0.27 2.56
N GLU A 353 35.20 0.97 1.47
CA GLU A 353 35.34 2.42 1.39
C GLU A 353 34.48 3.10 2.46
N ALA A 354 34.95 4.25 2.96
CA ALA A 354 34.22 5.01 3.96
C ALA A 354 32.91 5.54 3.35
N VAL A 355 31.83 5.44 4.12
CA VAL A 355 30.53 6.02 3.77
C VAL A 355 30.44 7.40 4.39
N GLU A 356 30.05 8.40 3.59
CA GLU A 356 29.81 9.76 4.09
C GLU A 356 28.66 9.76 5.12
N ASP A 357 28.89 10.35 6.29
CA ASP A 357 27.88 10.45 7.36
C ASP A 357 26.82 11.49 6.99
N ARG A 358 25.86 11.06 6.15
CA ARG A 358 24.68 11.84 5.80
C ARG A 358 23.55 11.49 6.75
N ARG A 359 23.13 12.47 7.53
CA ARG A 359 22.08 12.31 8.51
C ARG A 359 20.70 12.59 7.93
N SER A 360 19.72 11.91 8.49
CA SER A 360 18.33 12.07 8.09
C SER A 360 17.74 13.40 8.57
N ASP A 361 16.84 13.97 7.77
CA ASP A 361 16.09 15.20 8.02
C ASP A 361 14.64 14.94 8.46
N PHE A 362 14.31 13.70 8.84
CA PHE A 362 12.95 13.30 9.20
C PHE A 362 12.52 13.92 10.53
N THR A 363 12.12 15.18 10.49
CA THR A 363 11.68 15.96 11.67
C THR A 363 10.51 15.29 12.39
N GLY A 364 10.49 15.37 13.72
CA GLY A 364 9.44 14.79 14.56
C GLY A 364 9.44 13.27 14.66
N THR A 365 10.46 12.59 14.14
CA THR A 365 10.60 11.12 14.24
C THR A 365 11.88 10.72 14.97
N VAL A 366 11.93 9.46 15.45
CA VAL A 366 13.12 8.85 16.05
C VAL A 366 14.27 8.73 15.04
N LEU A 367 13.99 8.91 13.74
CA LEU A 367 14.98 8.85 12.67
C LEU A 367 15.84 10.10 12.56
N LYS A 368 15.38 11.23 13.11
CA LYS A 368 16.08 12.51 13.01
C LYS A 368 17.53 12.35 13.52
N ASP A 369 18.48 12.90 12.77
CA ASP A 369 19.90 12.90 13.13
C ASP A 369 20.60 11.52 13.14
N LEU A 370 19.90 10.44 12.76
CA LEU A 370 20.53 9.14 12.50
C LEU A 370 21.22 9.13 11.13
N PRO A 371 22.35 8.42 10.98
CA PRO A 371 22.97 8.22 9.68
C PRO A 371 22.05 7.41 8.78
N LEU A 372 21.99 7.76 7.50
CA LEU A 372 21.18 7.01 6.52
C LEU A 372 21.74 5.60 6.30
N PHE A 373 23.06 5.48 6.25
CA PHE A 373 23.80 4.24 6.04
C PHE A 373 24.97 4.14 7.01
N VAL A 374 25.30 2.91 7.43
CA VAL A 374 26.56 2.62 8.13
C VAL A 374 27.55 2.05 7.12
N LYS A 375 28.85 2.23 7.36
CA LYS A 375 29.89 1.54 6.58
C LYS A 375 29.69 0.02 6.68
N PRO A 376 29.55 -0.71 5.56
CA PRO A 376 29.43 -2.17 5.60
C PRO A 376 30.73 -2.79 6.14
N SER A 377 30.61 -3.91 6.82
CA SER A 377 31.75 -4.68 7.33
C SER A 377 31.53 -6.17 7.09
N LEU A 378 32.54 -7.03 7.29
CA LEU A 378 32.31 -8.48 7.32
C LEU A 378 32.17 -9.03 8.74
N THR A 379 32.42 -8.21 9.76
CA THR A 379 32.41 -8.61 11.16
C THR A 379 31.91 -7.44 12.01
N PRO A 380 30.60 -7.33 12.26
CA PRO A 380 29.52 -8.22 11.80
C PRO A 380 29.15 -8.07 10.32
N TYR A 381 28.65 -9.16 9.72
CA TYR A 381 28.42 -9.27 8.27
C TYR A 381 27.38 -8.25 7.77
N VAL A 382 27.85 -7.30 6.97
CA VAL A 382 27.17 -6.17 6.30
C VAL A 382 26.55 -5.13 7.22
N PHE A 383 25.78 -5.53 8.21
CA PHE A 383 25.03 -4.65 9.11
C PHE A 383 25.70 -4.51 10.48
N SER A 384 25.28 -3.51 11.26
CA SER A 384 25.81 -3.24 12.60
C SER A 384 25.50 -4.36 13.60
N GLU A 385 26.29 -4.45 14.68
CA GLU A 385 26.01 -5.41 15.76
C GLU A 385 24.64 -5.15 16.41
N ALA A 386 24.26 -3.86 16.51
CA ALA A 386 22.97 -3.44 17.04
C ALA A 386 21.81 -4.01 16.22
N PHE A 387 21.94 -4.09 14.89
CA PHE A 387 20.94 -4.67 14.00
C PHE A 387 20.66 -6.14 14.34
N TYR A 388 21.70 -6.94 14.51
CA TYR A 388 21.56 -8.35 14.87
C TYR A 388 20.94 -8.56 16.27
N GLY A 389 21.10 -7.58 17.16
CA GLY A 389 20.44 -7.55 18.48
C GLY A 389 18.97 -7.10 18.45
N GLY A 390 18.40 -6.79 17.29
CA GLY A 390 17.02 -6.30 17.14
C GLY A 390 16.86 -4.78 17.29
N SER A 391 17.97 -4.05 17.34
CA SER A 391 18.03 -2.59 17.32
C SER A 391 18.45 -2.08 15.93
N TYR A 392 18.86 -0.81 15.82
CA TYR A 392 19.31 -0.18 14.58
C TYR A 392 20.34 0.92 14.87
N ALA A 393 21.32 1.07 13.98
CA ALA A 393 22.32 2.13 14.00
C ALA A 393 22.14 3.14 12.85
N SER A 394 21.34 2.79 11.82
CA SER A 394 21.02 3.67 10.69
C SER A 394 19.54 3.65 10.32
N VAL A 395 19.14 4.60 9.49
CA VAL A 395 17.79 4.64 8.91
C VAL A 395 17.49 3.40 8.06
N LEU A 396 18.49 2.91 7.30
CA LEU A 396 18.35 1.65 6.56
C LEU A 396 18.01 0.49 7.51
N GLU A 397 18.76 0.32 8.59
CA GLU A 397 18.53 -0.74 9.57
C GLU A 397 17.18 -0.60 10.27
N TYR A 398 16.76 0.62 10.60
CA TYR A 398 15.42 0.89 11.13
C TYR A 398 14.32 0.42 10.16
N ALA A 399 14.43 0.77 8.87
CA ALA A 399 13.46 0.39 7.87
C ALA A 399 13.38 -1.13 7.70
N ILE A 400 14.54 -1.82 7.75
CA ILE A 400 14.62 -3.28 7.73
C ILE A 400 13.97 -3.89 8.98
N GLN A 401 14.17 -3.31 10.17
CA GLN A 401 13.52 -3.81 11.39
C GLN A 401 11.99 -3.73 11.29
N LEU A 402 11.44 -2.64 10.75
CA LEU A 402 10.00 -2.54 10.50
C LEU A 402 9.53 -3.58 9.48
N TYR A 403 10.27 -3.77 8.40
CA TYR A 403 10.01 -4.80 7.41
C TYR A 403 9.98 -6.22 8.01
N LEU A 404 10.97 -6.56 8.84
CA LEU A 404 11.07 -7.87 9.51
C LEU A 404 9.98 -8.10 10.56
N LYS A 405 9.46 -7.02 11.16
CA LYS A 405 8.34 -7.05 12.11
C LYS A 405 6.97 -7.00 11.42
N LYS A 406 6.93 -6.80 10.10
CA LYS A 406 5.71 -6.62 9.29
C LYS A 406 4.91 -5.39 9.70
N ASP A 407 5.63 -4.36 10.16
CA ASP A 407 5.05 -3.07 10.51
C ASP A 407 4.99 -2.16 9.28
N LYS A 408 4.08 -1.18 9.31
CA LYS A 408 3.90 -0.23 8.20
C LYS A 408 5.13 0.68 8.07
N LEU A 409 5.73 0.72 6.89
CA LEU A 409 6.85 1.61 6.56
C LEU A 409 6.35 2.80 5.71
N ARG A 410 6.81 4.01 6.03
CA ARG A 410 6.46 5.24 5.30
C ARG A 410 7.28 5.30 3.99
N ALA A 411 6.63 5.62 2.87
CA ALA A 411 7.21 5.50 1.51
C ALA A 411 8.34 6.48 1.20
N ASP A 412 8.37 7.62 1.87
CA ASP A 412 9.44 8.61 1.78
C ASP A 412 10.79 8.09 2.30
N VAL A 413 10.78 7.16 3.28
CA VAL A 413 11.99 6.57 3.85
C VAL A 413 12.77 5.75 2.81
N PRO A 414 12.22 4.70 2.17
CA PRO A 414 12.94 3.92 1.17
C PRO A 414 13.26 4.73 -0.08
N LEU A 415 12.45 5.73 -0.45
CA LEU A 415 12.77 6.65 -1.56
C LEU A 415 14.05 7.44 -1.27
N LYS A 416 14.13 8.07 -0.10
CA LYS A 416 15.32 8.82 0.29
C LYS A 416 16.54 7.91 0.38
N LEU A 417 16.38 6.68 0.87
CA LEU A 417 17.45 5.68 0.85
C LEU A 417 17.86 5.31 -0.58
N ALA A 418 16.93 5.20 -1.53
CA ALA A 418 17.24 4.91 -2.93
C ALA A 418 18.04 6.04 -3.61
N GLU A 419 17.65 7.29 -3.40
CA GLU A 419 18.36 8.46 -3.92
C GLU A 419 19.80 8.53 -3.38
N GLU A 420 19.96 8.34 -2.06
CA GLU A 420 21.26 8.42 -1.40
C GLU A 420 22.12 7.18 -1.67
N CYS A 421 21.52 6.01 -1.88
CA CYS A 421 22.24 4.79 -2.24
C CYS A 421 23.07 4.98 -3.51
N LYS A 422 22.56 5.72 -4.51
CA LYS A 422 23.28 6.00 -5.77
C LYS A 422 24.57 6.79 -5.59
N ARG A 423 24.71 7.50 -4.46
CA ARG A 423 25.87 8.34 -4.13
C ARG A 423 26.90 7.61 -3.27
N LEU A 424 26.57 6.44 -2.75
CA LEU A 424 27.48 5.64 -1.93
C LEU A 424 28.66 5.11 -2.77
N PRO A 425 29.78 4.74 -2.14
CA PRO A 425 30.80 3.92 -2.77
C PRO A 425 30.22 2.68 -3.42
N LEU A 426 30.74 2.26 -4.58
CA LEU A 426 30.27 1.07 -5.30
C LEU A 426 30.25 -0.19 -4.41
N THR A 427 31.18 -0.26 -3.47
CA THR A 427 31.33 -1.36 -2.50
C THR A 427 30.16 -1.45 -1.54
N ALA A 428 29.61 -0.30 -1.10
CA ALA A 428 28.42 -0.22 -0.27
C ALA A 428 27.14 -0.38 -1.11
N GLN A 429 27.11 0.18 -2.32
CA GLN A 429 26.01 -0.04 -3.28
C GLN A 429 25.80 -1.53 -3.57
N PHE A 430 26.89 -2.30 -3.70
CA PHE A 430 26.84 -3.73 -3.93
C PHE A 430 25.97 -4.46 -2.89
N TYR A 431 26.12 -4.12 -1.61
CA TYR A 431 25.38 -4.76 -0.50
C TYR A 431 24.03 -4.11 -0.19
N TYR A 432 23.93 -2.78 -0.26
CA TYR A 432 22.73 -2.07 0.18
C TYR A 432 21.68 -1.87 -0.92
N ALA A 433 22.05 -1.80 -2.19
CA ALA A 433 21.06 -1.61 -3.27
C ALA A 433 20.00 -2.74 -3.33
N PRO A 434 20.35 -4.04 -3.17
CA PRO A 434 19.33 -5.10 -3.10
C PRO A 434 18.38 -4.97 -1.91
N VAL A 435 18.88 -4.43 -0.80
CA VAL A 435 18.09 -4.22 0.42
C VAL A 435 17.14 -3.04 0.24
N VAL A 436 17.61 -1.95 -0.37
CA VAL A 436 16.76 -0.81 -0.71
C VAL A 436 15.69 -1.22 -1.73
N TYR A 437 16.04 -2.03 -2.73
CA TYR A 437 15.08 -2.63 -3.66
C TYR A 437 13.98 -3.42 -2.92
N LEU A 438 14.37 -4.25 -1.95
CA LEU A 438 13.44 -5.00 -1.11
C LEU A 438 12.47 -4.08 -0.35
N LEU A 439 12.98 -3.00 0.24
CA LEU A 439 12.16 -2.03 0.98
C LEU A 439 11.21 -1.24 0.06
N LEU A 440 11.66 -0.85 -1.13
CA LEU A 440 10.80 -0.20 -2.13
C LEU A 440 9.66 -1.14 -2.58
N LYS A 441 9.97 -2.43 -2.74
CA LYS A 441 8.97 -3.46 -3.08
C LYS A 441 8.01 -3.74 -1.93
N TYR A 442 8.43 -3.52 -0.68
CA TYR A 442 7.57 -3.69 0.50
C TYR A 442 6.55 -2.57 0.67
N VAL A 443 6.92 -1.33 0.32
CA VAL A 443 6.02 -0.16 0.46
C VAL A 443 5.09 0.03 -0.75
N ARG A 444 5.40 -0.64 -1.86
CA ARG A 444 4.52 -0.73 -3.02
C ARG A 444 3.50 -1.84 -2.84
#